data_AF-A0A7C5VW21-F1
#
_entry.id   AF-A0A7C5VW21-F1
#
_cell.length_a   1.000
_cell.length_b   1.000
_cell.length_c   1.000
_cell.angle_alpha   90.00
_cell.angle_beta   90.00
_cell.angle_gamma   90.00
#
_symmetry.space_group_name_H-M   'P 1'
#
loop_
_entity.id
_entity.type
_entity.pdbx_description
1 polymer ?
#
loop_
_entity_poly.entity_id
_entity_poly.type
_entity_poly.pdbx_seq_one_letter_code
_entity_poly.pdbx_strand_id
1 'polypeptide(L)' 'MATERISDQWFTILRTSAELRFGPERAAVLTDELRAMAEAVARVLSEPLNFHAESPVDFPIERVDRS' A
#
# COMPACT_ATOMS: atom_id res chain seq x y z
N MET A 1 18.78 -3.13 2.82
CA MET A 1 19.69 -3.26 1.67
C MET A 1 19.08 -3.98 0.46
N ALA A 2 18.69 -5.28 0.52
CA ALA A 2 18.15 -5.97 -0.67
C ALA A 2 16.77 -5.43 -1.13
N THR A 3 15.88 -5.13 -0.18
CA THR A 3 14.52 -4.62 -0.44
C THR A 3 14.52 -3.18 -0.98
N GLU A 4 15.40 -2.32 -0.45
CA GLU A 4 15.59 -0.94 -0.92
C GLU A 4 16.03 -0.93 -2.40
N ARG A 5 16.97 -1.82 -2.75
CA ARG A 5 17.44 -1.96 -4.14
C ARG A 5 16.33 -2.37 -5.12
N ILE A 6 15.41 -3.23 -4.69
CA ILE A 6 14.27 -3.66 -5.54
C ILE A 6 13.26 -2.51 -5.69
N SER A 7 12.99 -1.77 -4.62
CA SER A 7 12.08 -0.61 -4.66
C SER A 7 12.57 0.47 -5.62
N ASP A 8 13.85 0.83 -5.55
CA ASP A 8 14.45 1.83 -6.43
C ASP A 8 14.40 1.44 -7.90
N GLN A 9 14.58 0.14 -8.20
CA GLN A 9 14.45 -0.39 -9.55
C GLN A 9 13.03 -0.23 -10.09
N TRP A 10 12.01 -0.54 -9.28
CA TRP A 10 10.62 -0.36 -9.68
C TRP A 10 10.24 1.10 -9.90
N PHE A 11 10.66 2.01 -8.99
CA PHE A 11 10.43 3.44 -9.19
C PHE A 11 11.15 3.97 -10.43
N THR A 12 12.33 3.44 -10.76
CA THR A 12 13.03 3.79 -12.00
C THR A 12 12.24 3.36 -13.23
N ILE A 13 11.73 2.12 -13.26
CA ILE A 13 10.90 1.61 -14.37
C ILE A 13 9.63 2.44 -14.53
N LEU A 14 8.93 2.72 -13.42
CA LEU A 14 7.70 3.51 -13.42
C LEU A 14 7.94 4.93 -13.93
N ARG A 15 9.01 5.60 -13.47
CA ARG A 15 9.38 6.94 -13.93
C ARG A 15 9.65 6.96 -15.43
N THR A 16 10.53 6.07 -15.91
CA THR A 16 10.86 5.99 -17.35
C THR A 16 9.61 5.72 -18.20
N SER A 17 8.70 4.87 -17.71
CA SER A 17 7.45 4.56 -18.42
C SER A 17 6.50 5.76 -18.45
N ALA A 18 6.40 6.49 -17.33
CA ALA A 18 5.59 7.70 -17.23
C ALA A 18 6.16 8.84 -18.08
N GLU A 19 7.49 8.99 -18.14
CA GLU A 19 8.17 9.98 -18.99
C GLU A 19 7.80 9.79 -20.46
N LEU A 20 7.83 8.55 -20.95
CA LEU A 20 7.46 8.20 -22.33
C LEU A 20 5.98 8.52 -22.65
N ARG A 21 5.09 8.44 -21.66
CA ARG A 21 3.64 8.59 -21.84
C ARG A 21 3.16 10.03 -21.64
N PHE A 22 3.72 10.74 -20.66
CA PHE A 22 3.18 11.98 -20.12
C PHE A 22 4.18 13.15 -20.15
N GLY A 23 5.44 12.90 -20.51
CA GLY A 23 6.52 13.87 -20.44
C GLY A 23 7.17 13.96 -19.05
N PRO A 24 8.36 14.60 -18.96
CA PRO A 24 9.21 14.54 -17.77
C PRO A 24 8.62 15.22 -16.53
N GLU A 25 7.98 16.38 -16.70
CA GLU A 25 7.41 17.13 -15.57
C GLU A 25 6.28 16.35 -14.87
N ARG A 26 5.34 15.79 -15.65
CA ARG A 26 4.24 14.98 -15.09
C ARG A 26 4.71 13.65 -14.53
N ALA A 27 5.72 13.04 -15.15
CA ALA A 27 6.29 11.78 -14.68
C ALA A 27 6.97 11.93 -13.32
N ALA A 28 7.69 13.03 -13.10
CA ALA A 28 8.31 13.33 -11.81
C ALA A 28 7.25 13.42 -10.69
N VAL A 29 6.23 14.26 -10.90
CA VAL A 29 5.13 14.44 -9.92
C VAL A 29 4.44 13.11 -9.60
N LEU A 30 4.08 12.33 -10.63
CA LEU A 30 3.39 11.05 -10.45
C LEU A 30 4.26 10.02 -9.70
N THR A 31 5.55 9.98 -9.99
CA THR A 31 6.47 9.04 -9.33
C THR A 31 6.70 9.42 -7.87
N ASP A 32 6.77 10.71 -7.56
CA ASP A 32 6.89 11.21 -6.18
C ASP A 32 5.64 10.90 -5.35
N GLU A 33 4.45 11.09 -5.92
CA GLU A 33 3.18 10.68 -5.29
C GLU A 33 3.15 9.17 -4.99
N LEU A 34 3.53 8.34 -5.96
CA LEU A 34 3.61 6.89 -5.78
C LEU A 34 4.60 6.48 -4.69
N ARG A 35 5.72 7.21 -4.55
CA ARG A 35 6.69 6.97 -3.49
C ARG A 35 6.11 7.28 -2.12
N ALA A 36 5.46 8.44 -1.97
CA ALA A 36 4.79 8.79 -0.72
C ALA A 36 3.69 7.78 -0.34
N MET A 37 2.92 7.30 -1.31
CA MET A 37 1.93 6.25 -1.09
C MET A 37 2.57 4.92 -0.64
N ALA A 38 3.66 4.50 -1.28
CA ALA A 38 4.36 3.28 -0.91
C ALA A 38 4.94 3.37 0.51
N GLU A 39 5.48 4.52 0.90
CA GLU A 39 5.94 4.77 2.27
C GLU A 39 4.79 4.73 3.28
N ALA A 40 3.64 5.33 2.96
CA ALA A 40 2.46 5.29 3.83
C ALA A 40 1.96 3.86 4.02
N VAL A 41 1.88 3.07 2.95
CA VAL A 41 1.50 1.65 3.01
C VAL A 41 2.52 0.85 3.85
N ALA A 42 3.82 1.08 3.64
CA ALA A 42 4.86 0.43 4.42
C ALA A 42 4.72 0.74 5.92
N ARG A 43 4.39 1.99 6.29
CA ARG A 43 4.13 2.36 7.69
C ARG A 43 2.93 1.60 8.25
N VAL A 44 1.79 1.61 7.55
CA VAL A 44 0.57 0.90 7.98
C VAL A 44 0.80 -0.60 8.15
N LEU A 45 1.58 -1.22 7.24
CA LEU A 45 1.89 -2.65 7.31
C LEU A 45 3.00 -2.98 8.33
N SER A 46 3.83 -2.01 8.70
CA SER A 46 4.87 -2.16 9.72
C SER A 46 4.32 -2.01 11.15
N GLU A 47 3.21 -1.30 11.31
CA GLU A 47 2.44 -1.34 12.55
C GLU A 47 1.88 -2.76 12.69
N PRO A 48 2.05 -3.42 13.86
CA PRO A 48 1.41 -4.70 14.08
C PRO A 48 -0.09 -4.48 13.93
N LEU A 49 -0.68 -5.08 12.89
CA LEU A 49 -2.12 -5.12 12.70
C LEU A 49 -2.71 -5.64 14.00
N ASN A 50 -3.23 -4.73 14.82
CA ASN A 50 -3.73 -5.05 16.13
C ASN A 50 -5.12 -5.68 15.91
N PHE A 51 -5.12 -6.91 15.42
CA PHE A 51 -6.33 -7.73 15.24
C PHE A 51 -7.02 -8.06 16.57
N HIS A 52 -6.42 -7.64 17.70
CA HIS A 52 -6.97 -7.66 19.04
C HIS A 52 -7.64 -6.35 19.45
N ALA A 53 -7.76 -5.37 18.56
CA ALA A 53 -8.78 -4.34 18.75
C ALA A 53 -10.12 -5.09 18.91
N GLU A 54 -10.72 -4.95 20.09
CA GLU A 54 -12.03 -5.50 20.41
C GLU A 54 -12.93 -5.34 19.18
N SER A 55 -13.48 -6.45 18.66
CA SER A 55 -14.42 -6.38 17.55
C SER A 55 -15.47 -5.32 17.92
N PRO A 56 -15.60 -4.21 17.17
CA PRO A 56 -16.58 -3.19 17.52
C PRO A 56 -18.02 -3.67 17.26
N VAL A 57 -18.17 -4.93 16.87
CA VAL A 57 -19.45 -5.55 16.59
C VAL A 57 -19.49 -6.88 17.33
N ASP A 58 -20.20 -6.87 18.46
CA ASP A 58 -20.87 -8.07 18.96
C ASP A 58 -21.91 -8.46 17.91
N PHE A 59 -21.53 -9.34 16.99
CA PHE A 59 -22.53 -10.02 16.16
C PHE A 59 -23.17 -11.09 17.05
N PRO A 60 -24.46 -10.96 17.44
CA PRO A 60 -25.16 -12.09 18.01
C PRO A 60 -25.24 -13.16 16.93
N ILE A 61 -24.43 -14.22 17.06
CA ILE A 61 -24.63 -15.43 16.30
C ILE A 61 -25.88 -16.07 16.89
N GLU A 62 -27.06 -15.75 16.35
CA GLU A 62 -28.23 -16.59 16.54
C GLU A 62 -27.85 -17.99 16.04
N ARG A 63 -27.62 -18.90 16.99
CA ARG A 63 -27.59 -20.32 16.68
C ARG A 63 -28.99 -20.68 16.22
N VAL A 64 -29.18 -20.74 14.90
CA VAL A 64 -30.35 -21.37 14.30
C VAL A 64 -30.27 -22.83 14.70
N ASP A 65 -31.03 -23.17 15.74
CA ASP A 65 -31.24 -24.54 16.17
C ASP A 65 -32.03 -25.24 15.06
N ARG A 66 -31.35 -26.09 14.28
CA ARG A 66 -32.00 -26.93 13.29
C ARG A 66 -32.49 -28.18 14.01
N SER A 67 -33.70 -28.09 14.55
CA SER A 67 -34.55 -29.25 14.87
C SER A 67 -35.04 -29.94 13.60
#